data_AF-A0A929K778-F1
#
_entry.id   AF-A0A929K778-F1
#
_cell.length_a   1.000
_cell.length_b   1.000
_cell.length_c   1.000
_cell.angle_alpha   90.00
_cell.angle_beta   90.00
_cell.angle_gamma   90.00
#
_symmetry.space_group_name_H-M   'P 1'
#
loop_
_entity.id
_entity.type
_entity.pdbx_description
1 polymer ?
#
loop_
_entity_poly.entity_id
_entity_poly.type
_entity_poly.pdbx_seq_one_letter_code
_entity_poly.pdbx_strand_id
1 'polypeptide(L)'
;GCGLVGGLIAKDLAKDKNFQVTVADIDEGKLNKLTKETGIRGIKADLSDSSDIKKIVTEQDIVIGAVPGFLGFNMLRSVIETGKNIVDISFMAEDTLSLDELAKKKGVTAVVDMGVAPGMSHMIVGYVDSLMDETESATILVGGLPVIREWPYEYKIAWSPKDVIEEYIRP
;
A
#
# COMPACT_ATOMS: atom_id res chain seq x y z
N GLY A 1 1.02 7.87 -2.49
CA GLY A 1 -0.34 7.93 -3.06
C GLY A 1 -1.31 8.47 -2.01
N CYS A 2 -2.13 9.45 -2.38
CA CYS A 2 -3.17 10.08 -1.54
C CYS A 2 -4.59 9.70 -1.95
N GLY A 3 -4.76 8.53 -2.59
CA GLY A 3 -6.07 7.92 -2.86
C GLY A 3 -6.83 7.57 -1.58
N LEU A 4 -7.95 6.86 -1.70
CA LEU A 4 -8.84 6.55 -0.56
C LEU A 4 -8.09 5.98 0.65
N VAL A 5 -7.28 4.93 0.44
CA VAL A 5 -6.54 4.26 1.53
C VAL A 5 -5.30 5.06 1.94
N GLY A 6 -4.47 5.49 0.99
CA GLY A 6 -3.25 6.25 1.28
C GLY A 6 -3.51 7.58 2.01
N GLY A 7 -4.60 8.27 1.67
CA GLY A 7 -5.03 9.47 2.39
C GLY A 7 -5.51 9.18 3.82
N LEU A 8 -6.15 8.03 4.06
CA LEU A 8 -6.53 7.60 5.42
C LEU A 8 -5.30 7.24 6.26
N ILE A 9 -4.33 6.53 5.69
CA ILE A 9 -3.04 6.23 6.34
C ILE A 9 -2.36 7.53 6.77
N ALA A 10 -2.25 8.50 5.85
CA ALA A 10 -1.62 9.79 6.15
C ALA A 10 -2.35 10.55 7.27
N LYS A 11 -3.69 10.55 7.26
CA LYS A 11 -4.51 11.15 8.32
C LYS A 11 -4.30 10.49 9.67
N ASP A 12 -4.22 9.17 9.71
CA ASP A 12 -4.07 8.43 10.95
C ASP A 12 -2.71 8.67 11.59
N LEU A 13 -1.63 8.58 10.80
CA LEU A 13 -0.27 8.86 11.28
C LEU A 13 -0.11 10.31 11.76
N ALA A 14 -0.74 11.28 11.08
CA ALA A 14 -0.67 12.69 11.47
C ALA A 14 -1.36 13.02 12.81
N LYS A 15 -2.11 12.08 13.39
CA LYS A 15 -2.66 12.23 14.75
C LYS A 15 -1.57 12.21 15.81
N ASP A 16 -0.54 11.40 15.61
CA ASP A 16 0.63 11.38 16.50
C ASP A 16 1.62 12.47 16.08
N LYS A 17 1.91 13.38 17.01
CA LYS A 17 2.78 14.55 16.79
C LYS A 17 4.27 14.19 16.71
N ASN A 18 4.63 12.95 17.02
CA ASN A 18 5.99 12.46 16.83
C ASN A 18 6.29 12.14 15.36
N PHE A 19 5.28 12.00 14.49
CA PHE A 19 5.48 11.79 13.06
C PHE A 19 5.39 13.08 12.26
N GLN A 20 6.38 13.29 11.39
CA GLN A 20 6.32 14.28 10.31
C GLN A 20 5.84 13.61 9.03
N VAL A 21 4.55 13.77 8.73
CA VAL A 21 3.94 13.09 7.56
C VAL A 21 4.07 13.95 6.31
N THR A 22 4.65 13.37 5.26
CA THR A 22 4.65 13.92 3.90
C THR A 22 3.89 12.99 2.97
N VAL A 23 3.01 13.53 2.14
CA VAL A 23 2.24 12.77 1.13
C VAL A 23 2.64 13.18 -0.28
N ALA A 24 2.74 12.20 -1.18
CA ALA A 24 3.02 12.42 -2.59
C ALA A 24 1.98 11.77 -3.51
N ASP A 25 1.58 12.51 -4.54
CA ASP A 25 0.64 12.08 -5.58
C ASP A 25 0.76 12.94 -6.84
N ILE A 26 0.27 12.45 -7.98
CA ILE A 26 0.20 13.23 -9.23
C ILE A 26 -1.03 14.15 -9.25
N ASP A 27 -2.08 13.78 -8.52
CA ASP A 27 -3.35 14.50 -8.42
C ASP A 27 -3.26 15.65 -7.41
N GLU A 28 -3.02 16.86 -7.92
CA GLU A 28 -2.98 18.08 -7.12
C GLU A 28 -4.29 18.35 -6.37
N GLY A 29 -5.45 17.95 -6.92
CA GLY A 29 -6.75 18.18 -6.30
C GLY A 29 -6.89 17.39 -5.01
N LYS A 30 -6.54 16.10 -5.04
CA LYS A 30 -6.53 15.24 -3.85
C LYS A 30 -5.48 15.68 -2.83
N LEU A 31 -4.27 16.04 -3.30
CA LEU A 31 -3.23 16.59 -2.44
C LEU A 31 -3.71 17.83 -1.70
N ASN A 32 -4.21 18.84 -2.43
CA ASN A 32 -4.69 20.10 -1.84
C ASN A 32 -5.83 19.89 -0.85
N LYS A 33 -6.75 18.96 -1.15
CA LYS A 33 -7.83 18.60 -0.22
C LYS A 33 -7.26 18.02 1.08
N LEU A 34 -6.35 17.05 0.97
CA LEU A 34 -5.78 16.36 2.12
C LEU A 34 -4.90 17.29 2.97
N THR A 35 -4.03 18.08 2.35
CA THR A 35 -3.13 19.01 3.06
C THR A 35 -3.91 20.13 3.74
N LYS A 36 -4.97 20.66 3.11
CA LYS A 36 -5.85 21.66 3.73
C LYS A 36 -6.59 21.11 4.95
N GLU A 37 -7.01 19.84 4.91
CA GLU A 37 -7.75 19.20 6.00
C GLU A 37 -6.84 18.85 7.19
N THR A 38 -5.59 18.45 6.93
CA THR A 38 -4.71 17.83 7.95
C THR A 38 -3.51 18.68 8.35
N GLY A 39 -3.12 19.65 7.51
CA GLY A 39 -1.89 20.42 7.66
C GLY A 39 -0.60 19.66 7.30
N ILE A 40 -0.68 18.43 6.78
CA ILE A 40 0.50 17.66 6.37
C ILE A 40 1.15 18.26 5.11
N ARG A 41 2.43 17.97 4.91
CA ARG A 41 3.16 18.41 3.71
C ARG A 41 2.73 17.57 2.50
N GLY A 42 2.35 18.22 1.41
CA GLY A 42 2.06 17.59 0.12
C GLY A 42 3.14 17.87 -0.91
N ILE A 43 3.50 16.87 -1.70
CA ILE A 43 4.44 16.98 -2.82
C ILE A 43 3.76 16.42 -4.07
N LYS A 44 3.63 17.24 -5.11
CA LYS A 44 3.23 16.72 -6.42
C LYS A 44 4.40 15.93 -7.02
N ALA A 45 4.18 14.66 -7.33
CA ALA A 45 5.18 13.79 -7.93
C ALA A 45 4.53 12.71 -8.79
N ASP A 46 5.20 12.34 -9.89
CA ASP A 46 4.81 11.16 -10.66
C ASP A 46 5.46 9.92 -10.04
N LEU A 47 4.65 9.09 -9.38
CA LEU A 47 5.12 7.87 -8.72
C LEU A 47 5.40 6.72 -9.70
N SER A 48 5.28 6.94 -11.02
CA SER A 48 5.83 6.04 -12.04
C SER A 48 7.29 6.38 -12.38
N ASP A 49 7.78 7.56 -12.02
CA ASP A 49 9.15 8.01 -12.28
C ASP A 49 10.06 7.71 -11.07
N SER A 50 11.02 6.80 -11.28
CA SER A 50 11.99 6.43 -10.25
C SER A 50 12.85 7.59 -9.74
N SER A 51 13.10 8.62 -10.56
CA SER A 51 13.87 9.80 -10.17
C SER A 51 13.09 10.69 -9.22
N ASP A 52 11.79 10.84 -9.44
CA ASP A 52 10.90 11.59 -8.54
C ASP A 52 10.75 10.87 -7.20
N ILE A 53 10.58 9.53 -7.22
CA ILE A 53 10.57 8.70 -6.00
C ILE A 53 11.87 8.90 -5.20
N LYS A 54 13.04 8.80 -5.86
CA LYS A 54 14.34 8.95 -5.18
C LYS A 54 14.49 10.32 -4.52
N LYS A 55 14.08 11.39 -5.21
CA LYS A 55 14.13 12.76 -4.66
C LYS A 55 13.29 12.91 -3.40
N ILE A 56 12.05 12.39 -3.38
CA ILE A 56 11.14 12.57 -2.26
C ILE A 56 11.50 11.68 -1.05
N VAL A 57 12.02 10.47 -1.32
CA VAL A 57 12.27 9.43 -0.31
C VAL A 57 13.59 9.65 0.45
N THR A 58 14.59 10.28 -0.17
CA THR A 58 15.94 10.44 0.43
C THR A 58 15.88 11.10 1.82
N GLU A 59 15.00 12.08 2.00
CA GLU A 59 14.84 12.86 3.23
C GLU A 59 13.87 12.21 4.26
N GLN A 60 13.33 11.02 3.97
CA GLN A 60 12.37 10.34 4.86
C GLN A 60 13.03 9.21 5.64
N ASP A 61 12.50 8.88 6.82
CA ASP A 61 12.97 7.74 7.62
C ASP A 61 12.35 6.41 7.19
N ILE A 62 11.06 6.45 6.80
CA ILE A 62 10.28 5.30 6.37
C ILE A 62 9.31 5.70 5.25
N VAL A 63 9.02 4.78 4.35
CA VAL A 63 8.08 4.98 3.23
C VAL A 63 6.86 4.09 3.40
N ILE A 64 5.67 4.62 3.07
CA ILE A 64 4.45 3.81 2.96
C ILE A 64 3.94 3.85 1.53
N GLY A 65 3.96 2.69 0.88
CA GLY A 65 3.48 2.47 -0.47
C GLY A 65 1.98 2.23 -0.50
N ALA A 66 1.26 3.14 -1.17
CA ALA A 66 -0.19 3.05 -1.38
C ALA A 66 -0.53 3.58 -2.78
N VAL A 67 -0.07 2.86 -3.79
CA VAL A 67 -0.27 3.16 -5.22
C VAL A 67 -1.12 2.07 -5.88
N PRO A 68 -1.69 2.29 -7.07
CA PRO A 68 -2.29 1.21 -7.86
C PRO A 68 -1.31 0.07 -8.12
N GLY A 69 -1.80 -1.17 -8.21
CA GLY A 69 -0.98 -2.38 -8.35
C GLY A 69 0.10 -2.31 -9.44
N PHE A 70 -0.26 -1.80 -10.62
CA PHE A 70 0.65 -1.68 -11.77
C PHE A 70 1.84 -0.72 -11.56
N LEU A 71 1.80 0.15 -10.55
CA LEU A 71 2.93 1.01 -10.16
C LEU A 71 3.74 0.40 -9.01
N GLY A 72 3.13 -0.50 -8.23
CA GLY A 72 3.64 -0.98 -6.95
C GLY A 72 5.05 -1.54 -7.04
N PHE A 73 5.30 -2.47 -7.97
CA PHE A 73 6.56 -3.18 -8.04
C PHE A 73 7.76 -2.26 -8.35
N ASN A 74 7.61 -1.39 -9.35
CA ASN A 74 8.65 -0.44 -9.73
C ASN A 74 8.86 0.64 -8.66
N MET A 75 7.79 1.05 -7.98
CA MET A 75 7.87 1.98 -6.86
C MET A 75 8.61 1.36 -5.69
N LEU A 76 8.23 0.15 -5.26
CA LEU A 76 8.89 -0.63 -4.21
C LEU A 76 10.39 -0.80 -4.50
N ARG A 77 10.75 -1.23 -5.72
CA ARG A 77 12.14 -1.35 -6.15
C ARG A 77 12.90 -0.02 -6.03
N SER A 78 12.30 1.08 -6.50
CA SER A 78 12.91 2.41 -6.46
C SER A 78 13.16 2.87 -5.03
N VAL A 79 12.27 2.56 -4.10
CA VAL A 79 12.44 2.85 -2.67
C VAL A 79 13.57 2.00 -2.08
N ILE A 80 13.59 0.69 -2.34
CA ILE A 80 14.67 -0.18 -1.85
C ILE A 80 16.05 0.31 -2.33
N GLU A 81 16.15 0.78 -3.58
CA GLU A 81 17.40 1.30 -4.14
C GLU A 81 17.96 2.52 -3.37
N THR A 82 17.09 3.29 -2.71
CA THR A 82 17.48 4.43 -1.85
C THR A 82 17.98 4.03 -0.46
N GLY A 83 17.82 2.76 -0.06
CA GLY A 83 18.19 2.29 1.26
C GLY A 83 17.18 2.64 2.36
N LYS A 84 15.92 2.96 2.00
CA LYS A 84 14.86 3.29 2.96
C LYS A 84 13.93 2.10 3.20
N ASN A 85 13.55 1.93 4.46
CA ASN A 85 12.55 0.94 4.86
C ASN A 85 11.17 1.30 4.30
N ILE A 86 10.39 0.28 3.95
CA ILE A 86 9.09 0.44 3.33
C ILE A 86 8.07 -0.55 3.87
N VAL A 87 6.86 -0.04 4.08
CA VAL A 87 5.64 -0.84 4.22
C VAL A 87 4.78 -0.59 2.99
N ASP A 88 4.30 -1.62 2.33
CA ASP A 88 3.53 -1.49 1.09
C ASP A 88 2.21 -2.27 1.16
N ILE A 89 1.15 -1.65 0.62
CA ILE A 89 -0.21 -2.21 0.58
C ILE A 89 -0.74 -2.38 -0.85
N SER A 90 0.09 -2.14 -1.87
CA SER A 90 -0.28 -2.21 -3.27
C SER A 90 -0.36 -3.67 -3.72
N PHE A 91 -1.46 -4.03 -4.40
CA PHE A 91 -1.66 -5.38 -4.92
C PHE A 91 -0.93 -5.56 -6.26
N MET A 92 0.27 -6.13 -6.22
CA MET A 92 1.15 -6.27 -7.39
C MET A 92 0.85 -7.56 -8.17
N ALA A 93 1.19 -7.60 -9.45
CA ALA A 93 1.13 -8.85 -10.24
C ALA A 93 2.45 -9.63 -10.14
N GLU A 94 3.54 -8.89 -10.00
CA GLU A 94 4.89 -9.38 -9.88
C GLU A 94 5.15 -10.00 -8.52
N ASP A 95 6.06 -10.98 -8.49
CA ASP A 95 6.55 -11.58 -7.24
C ASP A 95 7.44 -10.57 -6.49
N THR A 96 6.93 -10.01 -5.40
CA THR A 96 7.64 -9.06 -4.55
C THR A 96 8.87 -9.67 -3.89
N LEU A 97 8.91 -11.00 -3.68
CA LEU A 97 10.05 -11.70 -3.10
C LEU A 97 11.24 -11.76 -4.05
N SER A 98 11.04 -11.51 -5.35
CA SER A 98 12.14 -11.36 -6.31
C SER A 98 13.06 -10.16 -5.99
N LEU A 99 12.64 -9.26 -5.10
CA LEU A 99 13.42 -8.11 -4.64
C LEU A 99 14.20 -8.38 -3.33
N ASP A 100 14.10 -9.57 -2.74
CA ASP A 100 14.73 -9.91 -1.45
C ASP A 100 16.26 -9.69 -1.45
N GLU A 101 16.97 -10.19 -2.48
CA GLU A 101 18.42 -9.98 -2.60
C GLU A 101 18.80 -8.50 -2.72
N LEU A 102 17.97 -7.71 -3.40
CA LEU A 102 18.17 -6.27 -3.50
C LEU A 102 17.96 -5.58 -2.14
N ALA A 103 16.91 -5.96 -1.40
CA ALA A 103 16.61 -5.43 -0.08
C ALA A 103 17.73 -5.75 0.92
N LYS A 104 18.19 -7.01 0.97
CA LYS A 104 19.33 -7.44 1.79
C LYS A 104 20.60 -6.66 1.46
N LYS A 105 20.94 -6.51 0.17
CA LYS A 105 22.12 -5.76 -0.27
C LYS A 105 22.06 -4.28 0.14
N LYS A 106 20.86 -3.70 0.21
CA LYS A 106 20.64 -2.31 0.58
C LYS A 106 20.42 -2.10 2.08
N GLY A 107 20.35 -3.17 2.87
CA GLY A 107 20.06 -3.10 4.30
C GLY A 107 18.64 -2.60 4.59
N VAL A 108 17.70 -2.91 3.70
CA VAL A 108 16.31 -2.43 3.76
C VAL A 108 15.40 -3.54 4.27
N THR A 109 14.54 -3.18 5.23
CA THR A 109 13.35 -3.96 5.58
C THR A 109 12.19 -3.49 4.71
N ALA A 110 11.68 -4.38 3.87
CA ALA A 110 10.46 -4.17 3.09
C ALA A 110 9.37 -5.12 3.60
N VAL A 111 8.26 -4.56 4.10
CA VAL A 111 7.08 -5.32 4.52
C VAL A 111 5.98 -5.08 3.49
N VAL A 112 5.77 -6.05 2.61
CA VAL A 112 4.82 -5.98 1.50
C VAL A 112 3.51 -6.65 1.87
N ASP A 113 2.49 -6.50 1.02
CA ASP A 113 1.19 -7.13 1.19
C ASP A 113 0.49 -6.79 2.53
N MET A 114 0.66 -5.57 3.04
CA MET A 114 0.14 -5.15 4.36
C MET A 114 -1.27 -4.54 4.32
N GLY A 115 -2.16 -5.14 3.54
CA GLY A 115 -3.56 -4.71 3.40
C GLY A 115 -4.55 -5.50 4.27
N VAL A 116 -5.79 -5.60 3.77
CA VAL A 116 -6.81 -6.50 4.34
C VAL A 116 -6.59 -7.92 3.82
N ALA A 117 -6.50 -8.06 2.50
CA ALA A 117 -6.16 -9.30 1.82
C ALA A 117 -5.51 -8.94 0.47
N PRO A 118 -4.21 -9.25 0.26
CA PRO A 118 -3.31 -9.86 1.23
C PRO A 118 -2.98 -8.92 2.41
N GLY A 119 -2.57 -9.49 3.56
CA GLY A 119 -2.21 -8.74 4.77
C GLY A 119 -2.86 -9.28 6.05
N MET A 120 -3.89 -8.61 6.56
CA MET A 120 -4.62 -9.07 7.75
C MET A 120 -5.09 -10.53 7.62
N SER A 121 -5.54 -10.93 6.44
CA SER A 121 -5.89 -12.33 6.13
C SER A 121 -4.74 -13.30 6.41
N HIS A 122 -3.52 -12.96 5.98
CA HIS A 122 -2.32 -13.77 6.20
C HIS A 122 -1.89 -13.75 7.67
N MET A 123 -1.91 -12.57 8.30
CA MET A 123 -1.53 -12.44 9.72
C MET A 123 -2.45 -13.23 10.64
N ILE A 124 -3.76 -13.26 10.37
CA ILE A 124 -4.72 -14.05 11.16
C ILE A 124 -4.42 -15.54 11.02
N VAL A 125 -4.20 -16.03 9.80
CA VAL A 125 -3.86 -17.44 9.56
C VAL A 125 -2.54 -17.80 10.24
N GLY A 126 -1.49 -17.00 10.04
CA GLY A 126 -0.18 -17.24 10.67
C GLY A 126 -0.21 -17.18 12.19
N TYR A 127 -1.03 -16.28 12.78
CA TYR A 127 -1.22 -16.24 14.22
C TYR A 127 -1.91 -17.49 14.74
N VAL A 128 -3.00 -17.93 14.08
CA VAL A 128 -3.72 -19.15 14.49
C VAL A 128 -2.85 -20.39 14.35
N ASP A 129 -2.11 -20.52 13.24
CA ASP A 129 -1.15 -21.59 12.99
C ASP A 129 -0.09 -21.66 14.11
N SER A 130 0.42 -20.51 14.58
CA SER A 130 1.41 -20.46 15.67
C SER A 130 0.89 -20.96 17.03
N LEU A 131 -0.43 -21.11 17.17
CA LEU A 131 -1.09 -21.62 18.38
C LEU A 131 -1.46 -23.10 18.28
N MET A 132 -1.34 -23.71 17.09
CA MET A 132 -1.70 -25.10 16.82
C MET A 132 -0.45 -25.97 16.78
N ASP A 133 -0.59 -27.25 17.14
CA ASP A 133 0.50 -28.23 16.96
C ASP A 133 0.69 -28.59 15.47
N GLU A 134 -0.40 -28.62 14.70
CA GLU A 134 -0.42 -28.92 13.27
C GLU A 134 -1.62 -28.24 12.58
N THR A 135 -1.41 -27.70 11.37
CA THR A 135 -2.45 -27.12 10.52
C THR A 135 -2.61 -27.93 9.23
N GLU A 136 -3.71 -28.67 9.10
CA GLU A 136 -3.98 -29.47 7.90
C GLU A 136 -4.41 -28.62 6.68
N SER A 137 -5.19 -27.57 6.91
CA SER A 137 -5.65 -26.67 5.84
C SER A 137 -6.04 -25.29 6.38
N ALA A 138 -5.90 -24.27 5.53
CA ALA A 138 -6.40 -22.93 5.77
C ALA A 138 -7.14 -22.42 4.52
N THR A 139 -8.35 -21.90 4.72
CA THR A 139 -9.18 -21.31 3.66
C THR A 139 -9.47 -19.87 4.00
N ILE A 140 -9.07 -18.95 3.11
CA ILE A 140 -9.30 -17.51 3.26
C ILE A 140 -10.43 -17.09 2.34
N LEU A 141 -11.53 -16.58 2.91
CA LEU A 141 -12.60 -15.90 2.16
C LEU A 141 -12.70 -14.46 2.62
N VAL A 142 -12.57 -13.51 1.70
CA VAL A 142 -12.59 -12.07 1.99
C VAL A 142 -13.53 -11.37 1.01
N GLY A 143 -14.22 -10.33 1.48
CA GLY A 143 -15.10 -9.52 0.65
C GLY A 143 -15.34 -8.14 1.24
N GLY A 144 -15.20 -7.11 0.41
CA GLY A 144 -15.59 -5.74 0.73
C GLY A 144 -16.89 -5.38 0.01
N LEU A 145 -18.03 -5.56 0.67
CA LEU A 145 -19.34 -5.28 0.10
C LEU A 145 -20.01 -4.08 0.78
N PRO A 146 -20.81 -3.29 0.04
CA PRO A 146 -21.55 -2.20 0.65
C PRO A 146 -22.62 -2.72 1.61
N VAL A 147 -22.84 -1.99 2.71
CA VAL A 147 -23.92 -2.27 3.66
C VAL A 147 -25.29 -2.14 2.98
N ILE A 148 -25.46 -1.08 2.18
CA ILE A 148 -26.65 -0.86 1.34
C ILE A 148 -26.33 -1.34 -0.07
N ARG A 149 -27.04 -2.38 -0.51
CA ARG A 149 -26.90 -3.01 -1.83
C ARG A 149 -27.93 -2.45 -2.79
N GLU A 150 -27.45 -2.02 -3.96
CA GLU A 150 -28.28 -1.46 -5.02
C GLU A 150 -27.97 -2.17 -6.34
N TRP A 151 -29.02 -2.49 -7.08
CA TRP A 151 -28.89 -3.04 -8.44
C TRP A 151 -28.17 -2.03 -9.37
N PRO A 152 -27.37 -2.48 -10.36
CA PRO A 152 -27.28 -3.86 -10.83
C PRO A 152 -26.19 -4.73 -10.23
N TYR A 153 -25.18 -4.13 -9.59
CA TYR A 153 -23.98 -4.88 -9.20
C TYR A 153 -23.92 -5.20 -7.71
N GLU A 154 -24.74 -4.56 -6.87
CA GLU A 154 -24.68 -4.68 -5.41
C GLU A 154 -23.27 -4.42 -4.82
N TYR A 155 -22.43 -3.68 -5.56
CA TYR A 155 -21.03 -3.43 -5.26
C TYR A 155 -20.70 -1.94 -5.26
N LYS A 156 -19.79 -1.51 -4.40
CA LYS A 156 -19.26 -0.14 -4.38
C LYS A 156 -17.73 -0.18 -4.35
N ILE A 157 -17.12 0.67 -5.16
CA ILE A 157 -15.67 0.81 -5.24
C ILE A 157 -15.15 1.40 -3.92
N ALA A 158 -14.37 0.62 -3.18
CA ALA A 158 -13.71 1.05 -1.94
C ALA A 158 -12.18 1.24 -2.08
N TRP A 159 -11.60 0.77 -3.20
CA TRP A 159 -10.17 0.79 -3.50
C TRP A 159 -9.95 0.87 -5.03
N SER A 160 -8.75 0.56 -5.55
CA SER A 160 -8.43 0.72 -6.99
C SER A 160 -9.46 -0.02 -7.89
N PRO A 161 -10.23 0.68 -8.73
CA PRO A 161 -11.22 0.03 -9.60
C PRO A 161 -10.59 -0.91 -10.63
N LYS A 162 -9.38 -0.59 -11.08
CA LYS A 162 -8.65 -1.43 -12.03
C LYS A 162 -8.27 -2.75 -11.39
N ASP A 163 -7.73 -2.68 -10.18
CA ASP A 163 -7.28 -3.86 -9.45
C ASP A 163 -8.47 -4.76 -9.07
N VAL A 164 -9.66 -4.18 -8.76
CA VAL A 164 -10.91 -4.95 -8.61
C VAL A 164 -11.24 -5.78 -9.87
N ILE A 165 -11.07 -5.21 -11.06
CA ILE A 165 -11.32 -5.95 -12.31
C ILE A 165 -10.24 -7.01 -12.51
N GLU A 166 -8.98 -6.71 -12.15
CA GLU A 166 -7.85 -7.64 -12.24
C GLU A 166 -8.09 -8.92 -11.43
N GLU A 167 -8.73 -8.85 -10.26
CA GLU A 167 -9.13 -10.03 -9.45
C GLU A 167 -10.00 -11.05 -10.22
N TYR A 168 -10.80 -10.60 -11.20
CA TYR A 168 -11.68 -11.49 -11.96
C TYR A 168 -11.06 -12.03 -13.25
N ILE A 169 -9.88 -11.54 -13.64
CA ILE A 169 -9.20 -11.93 -14.89
C ILE A 169 -7.86 -12.61 -14.66
N ARG A 170 -7.30 -12.52 -13.45
CA ARG A 170 -6.09 -13.26 -13.05
C ARG A 170 -6.47 -14.71 -12.74
N PRO A 171 -5.75 -15.71 -13.28
CA PRO A 171 -6.04 -17.13 -13.10
C PRO A 171 -5.75 -17.65 -11.69
#